data_AF-A0A1T4W1M9-F1
#
_entry.id   AF-A0A1T4W1M9-F1
#
_cell.length_a   1.000
_cell.length_b   1.000
_cell.length_c   1.000
_cell.angle_alpha   90.00
_cell.angle_beta   90.00
_cell.angle_gamma   90.00
#
_symmetry.space_group_name_H-M   'P 1'
#
loop_
_entity.id
_entity.type
_entity.pdbx_description
1 polymer ?
#
loop_
_entity_poly.entity_id
_entity_poly.type
_entity_poly.pdbx_seq_one_letter_code
_entity_poly.pdbx_strand_id
1 'polypeptide(L)'
;MGLFNIFGGKKITPAERRSKSLERLRKEGVKINENLPLLPSSEEVKFKSDDEIMNRIIAAFTAIQVACSIRNGEDYDEAVQYMIEFMKKCKGDQRYLLDKERRILENNYSKQDVVDVIWTYEGVFTLMWAIDYKADKYEYDVSQICSGDAVIFDMRSIAEGTNCVPHLREEKVLNMLDLFYCYHWACVEKQIHPETPIGNVNFDVVVERRRALEWLISDENDWFNIDLNT
;
A
#
# COMPACT_ATOMS: atom_id res chain seq x y z
N MET A 1 -29.24 -24.27 13.49
CA MET A 1 -28.27 -23.37 14.14
C MET A 1 -26.91 -23.58 13.49
N GLY A 2 -26.67 -22.94 12.34
CA GLY A 2 -25.37 -22.95 11.68
C GLY A 2 -24.61 -21.70 12.11
N LEU A 3 -23.64 -21.87 13.01
CA LEU A 3 -22.71 -20.81 13.38
C LEU A 3 -21.70 -20.66 12.24
N PHE A 4 -21.95 -19.65 11.41
CA PHE A 4 -20.98 -19.11 10.47
C PHE A 4 -19.83 -18.48 11.25
N ASN A 5 -18.69 -19.15 11.29
CA ASN A 5 -17.44 -18.57 11.75
C ASN A 5 -16.81 -17.84 10.54
N ILE A 6 -17.13 -16.55 10.37
CA ILE A 6 -16.72 -15.73 9.20
C ILE A 6 -15.56 -14.76 9.52
N PHE A 7 -15.07 -14.68 10.75
CA PHE A 7 -13.98 -13.76 11.09
C PHE A 7 -12.81 -14.52 11.72
N GLY A 8 -11.74 -14.66 10.94
CA GLY A 8 -10.50 -15.33 11.30
C GLY A 8 -9.94 -16.07 10.10
N GLY A 9 -9.13 -15.39 9.28
CA GLY A 9 -8.26 -16.10 8.34
C GLY A 9 -7.49 -17.15 9.13
N LYS A 10 -7.49 -18.41 8.68
CA LYS A 10 -6.78 -19.49 9.38
C LYS A 10 -5.34 -19.03 9.60
N LYS A 11 -4.94 -18.88 10.86
CA LYS A 11 -3.54 -18.61 11.23
C LYS A 11 -2.66 -19.67 10.58
N ILE A 12 -1.63 -19.23 9.86
CA ILE A 12 -0.62 -20.11 9.28
C ILE A 12 0.76 -19.71 9.76
N THR A 13 1.65 -20.69 9.83
CA THR A 13 3.04 -20.44 10.21
C THR A 13 3.77 -19.61 9.13
N PRO A 14 4.84 -18.87 9.48
CA PRO A 14 5.69 -18.20 8.50
C PRO A 14 6.20 -19.12 7.37
N ALA A 15 6.53 -20.38 7.70
CA ALA A 15 6.97 -21.35 6.71
C ALA A 15 5.85 -21.78 5.73
N GLU A 16 4.63 -22.00 6.22
CA GLU A 16 3.47 -22.28 5.37
C GLU A 16 3.11 -21.10 4.48
N ARG A 17 3.21 -19.88 5.02
CA ARG A 17 3.05 -18.63 4.26
C ARG A 17 4.06 -18.56 3.13
N ARG A 18 5.35 -18.73 3.43
CA ARG A 18 6.42 -18.75 2.43
C ARG A 18 6.16 -19.80 1.35
N SER A 19 5.78 -21.01 1.75
CA SER A 19 5.47 -22.08 0.80
C SER A 19 4.41 -21.67 -0.23
N LYS A 20 3.33 -21.01 0.22
CA LYS A 20 2.28 -20.47 -0.67
C LYS A 20 2.80 -19.36 -1.60
N SER A 21 3.61 -18.44 -1.08
CA SER A 21 4.23 -17.38 -1.89
C SER A 21 5.09 -17.99 -3.01
N LEU A 22 5.96 -18.94 -2.66
CA LEU A 22 6.83 -19.62 -3.62
C LEU A 22 6.03 -20.46 -4.63
N GLU A 23 4.93 -21.08 -4.22
CA GLU A 23 4.03 -21.77 -5.15
C GLU A 23 3.45 -20.82 -6.20
N ARG A 24 3.02 -19.62 -5.79
CA ARG A 24 2.50 -18.60 -6.70
C ARG A 24 3.59 -18.13 -7.67
N LEU A 25 4.77 -17.74 -7.18
CA LEU A 25 5.89 -17.31 -8.03
C LEU A 25 6.26 -18.38 -9.06
N ARG A 26 6.25 -19.66 -8.69
CA ARG A 26 6.56 -20.78 -9.59
C ARG A 26 5.55 -20.88 -10.73
N LYS A 27 4.25 -20.71 -10.44
CA LYS A 27 3.17 -20.73 -11.45
C LYS A 27 3.28 -19.56 -12.42
N GLU A 28 3.77 -18.42 -11.93
CA GLU A 28 3.95 -17.20 -12.73
C GLU A 28 5.30 -17.15 -13.46
N GLY A 29 6.15 -18.15 -13.29
CA GLY A 29 7.47 -18.21 -13.93
C GLY A 29 8.47 -17.19 -13.38
N VAL A 30 8.29 -16.75 -12.14
CA VAL A 30 9.17 -15.82 -11.43
C VAL A 30 10.27 -16.59 -10.69
N LYS A 31 11.50 -16.08 -10.71
CA LYS A 31 12.62 -16.63 -9.96
C LYS A 31 12.29 -16.68 -8.46
N ILE A 32 12.63 -17.80 -7.83
CA ILE A 32 12.42 -18.03 -6.40
C ILE A 32 13.76 -18.06 -5.66
N ASN A 33 13.74 -17.56 -4.43
CA ASN A 33 14.77 -17.78 -3.42
C ASN A 33 14.16 -18.48 -2.20
N GLU A 34 14.53 -19.74 -1.98
CA GLU A 34 14.04 -20.54 -0.85
C GLU A 34 14.70 -20.14 0.49
N ASN A 35 15.82 -19.40 0.43
CA ASN A 35 16.65 -19.04 1.58
C ASN A 35 16.38 -17.63 2.12
N LEU A 36 15.40 -16.90 1.58
CA LEU A 36 14.99 -15.62 2.13
C LEU A 36 14.60 -15.78 3.61
N PRO A 37 15.02 -14.89 4.52
CA PRO A 37 14.56 -14.88 5.91
C PRO A 37 13.02 -14.94 6.00
N LEU A 38 12.49 -15.66 6.98
CA LEU A 38 11.05 -15.70 7.19
C LEU A 38 10.60 -14.41 7.88
N LEU A 39 9.47 -13.87 7.45
CA LEU A 39 8.80 -12.80 8.17
C LEU A 39 8.18 -13.34 9.47
N PRO A 40 8.06 -12.50 10.51
CA PRO A 40 7.44 -12.89 11.78
C PRO A 40 5.98 -13.37 11.61
N SER A 41 5.51 -14.11 12.62
CA SER A 41 4.09 -14.49 12.74
C SER A 41 3.23 -13.31 13.20
N SER A 42 1.91 -13.45 13.11
CA SER A 42 0.96 -12.45 13.61
C SER A 42 1.04 -12.22 15.12
N GLU A 43 1.63 -13.15 15.87
CA GLU A 43 1.79 -13.06 17.32
C GLU A 43 3.06 -12.29 17.72
N GLU A 44 3.97 -12.07 16.77
CA GLU A 44 5.26 -11.40 16.98
C GLU A 44 5.28 -9.97 16.42
N VAL A 45 4.26 -9.59 15.64
CA VAL A 45 4.14 -8.25 15.06
C VAL A 45 3.08 -7.42 15.78
N LYS A 46 3.26 -6.11 15.76
CA LYS A 46 2.26 -5.15 16.17
C LYS A 46 1.72 -4.44 14.93
N PHE A 47 0.42 -4.58 14.69
CA PHE A 47 -0.22 -3.87 13.59
C PHE A 47 -0.57 -2.43 13.98
N LYS A 48 -0.50 -1.54 12.99
CA LYS A 48 -1.17 -0.23 13.03
C LYS A 48 -2.68 -0.44 13.22
N SER A 49 -3.31 0.42 14.02
CA SER A 49 -4.75 0.37 14.26
C SER A 49 -5.55 0.79 13.00
N ASP A 50 -6.81 0.37 12.94
CA ASP A 50 -7.73 0.77 11.86
C ASP A 50 -7.82 2.31 11.70
N ASP A 51 -7.82 3.05 12.82
CA ASP A 51 -7.84 4.52 12.82
C ASP A 51 -6.55 5.12 12.24
N GLU A 52 -5.39 4.56 12.59
CA GLU A 52 -4.09 4.97 12.02
C GLU A 52 -4.07 4.74 10.51
N ILE A 53 -4.54 3.58 10.06
CA ILE A 53 -4.55 3.20 8.65
C ILE A 53 -5.50 4.12 7.86
N MET A 54 -6.70 4.38 8.38
CA MET A 54 -7.66 5.26 7.73
C MET A 54 -7.14 6.70 7.61
N ASN A 55 -6.53 7.24 8.68
CA ASN A 55 -5.93 8.57 8.61
C ASN A 55 -4.77 8.64 7.63
N ARG A 56 -3.94 7.59 7.57
CA ARG A 56 -2.86 7.48 6.59
C ARG A 56 -3.40 7.47 5.15
N ILE A 57 -4.45 6.71 4.86
CA ILE A 57 -5.12 6.68 3.55
C ILE A 57 -5.57 8.09 3.15
N ILE A 58 -6.26 8.81 4.05
CA ILE A 58 -6.78 10.16 3.79
C ILE A 58 -5.63 11.15 3.55
N ALA A 59 -4.59 11.11 4.40
CA ALA A 59 -3.43 11.99 4.30
C ALA A 59 -2.66 11.79 2.99
N ALA A 60 -2.32 10.53 2.65
CA ALA A 60 -1.65 10.18 1.41
C ALA A 60 -2.48 10.61 0.20
N PHE A 61 -3.77 10.24 0.16
CA PHE A 61 -4.65 10.60 -0.95
C PHE A 61 -4.75 12.12 -1.15
N THR A 62 -4.80 12.89 -0.06
CA THR A 62 -4.80 14.36 -0.11
C THR A 62 -3.56 14.90 -0.82
N ALA A 63 -2.37 14.46 -0.41
CA ALA A 63 -1.12 14.91 -1.00
C ALA A 63 -0.96 14.41 -2.44
N ILE A 64 -1.39 13.19 -2.75
CA ILE A 64 -1.41 12.62 -4.10
C ILE A 64 -2.21 13.50 -5.07
N GLN A 65 -3.42 13.94 -4.70
CA GLN A 65 -4.25 14.77 -5.59
C GLN A 65 -3.58 16.12 -5.89
N VAL A 66 -2.99 16.76 -4.88
CA VAL A 66 -2.25 18.03 -5.07
C VAL A 66 -1.02 17.79 -5.95
N ALA A 67 -0.26 16.72 -5.73
CA ALA A 67 0.88 16.34 -6.57
C ALA A 67 0.46 16.09 -8.03
N CYS A 68 -0.70 15.46 -8.27
CA CYS A 68 -1.25 15.26 -9.62
C CYS A 68 -1.62 16.60 -10.27
N SER A 69 -2.24 17.51 -9.52
CA SER A 69 -2.61 18.86 -9.99
C SER A 69 -1.36 19.64 -10.42
N ILE A 70 -0.30 19.60 -9.59
CA ILE A 70 1.01 20.18 -9.91
C ILE A 70 1.58 19.59 -11.21
N ARG A 71 1.58 18.25 -11.34
CA ARG A 71 2.10 17.58 -12.54
C ARG A 71 1.33 17.97 -13.81
N ASN A 72 0.01 18.17 -13.68
CA ASN A 72 -0.87 18.51 -14.79
C ASN A 72 -0.86 20.01 -15.14
N GLY A 73 -0.19 20.84 -14.34
CA GLY A 73 -0.17 22.30 -14.53
C GLY A 73 -1.49 22.98 -14.16
N GLU A 74 -2.26 22.37 -13.25
CA GLU A 74 -3.49 22.93 -12.69
C GLU A 74 -3.18 24.00 -11.63
N ASP A 75 -4.20 24.77 -11.22
CA ASP A 75 -4.03 25.81 -10.21
C ASP A 75 -3.70 25.19 -8.84
N TYR A 76 -2.52 25.53 -8.31
CA TYR A 76 -2.00 24.96 -7.07
C TYR A 76 -2.85 25.36 -5.85
N ASP A 77 -3.23 26.63 -5.75
CA ASP A 77 -3.95 27.14 -4.58
C ASP A 77 -5.37 26.57 -4.54
N GLU A 78 -6.03 26.45 -5.69
CA GLU A 78 -7.34 25.80 -5.82
C GLU A 78 -7.26 24.30 -5.45
N ALA A 79 -6.23 23.59 -5.92
CA ALA A 79 -6.02 22.18 -5.62
C ALA A 79 -5.80 21.95 -4.12
N VAL A 80 -4.92 22.73 -3.48
CA VAL A 80 -4.68 22.65 -2.03
C VAL A 80 -5.93 22.96 -1.24
N GLN A 81 -6.65 24.05 -1.59
CA GLN A 81 -7.88 24.42 -0.90
C GLN A 81 -8.93 23.30 -1.00
N TYR A 82 -9.15 22.75 -2.20
CA TYR A 82 -10.10 21.67 -2.42
C TYR A 82 -9.74 20.43 -1.59
N MET A 83 -8.46 20.04 -1.58
CA MET A 83 -8.01 18.83 -0.89
C MET A 83 -7.97 18.99 0.64
N ILE A 84 -7.72 20.19 1.16
CA ILE A 84 -7.89 20.47 2.59
C ILE A 84 -9.35 20.31 3.02
N GLU A 85 -10.30 20.83 2.22
CA GLU A 85 -11.73 20.66 2.51
C GLU A 85 -12.16 19.20 2.39
N PHE A 86 -11.62 18.45 1.42
CA PHE A 86 -11.80 17.00 1.33
C PHE A 86 -11.35 16.29 2.61
N MET A 87 -10.12 16.55 3.08
CA MET A 87 -9.58 15.94 4.30
C MET A 87 -10.48 16.23 5.52
N LYS A 88 -10.95 17.47 5.66
CA LYS A 88 -11.88 17.86 6.74
C LYS A 88 -13.20 17.09 6.66
N LYS A 89 -13.78 16.92 5.47
CA LYS A 89 -15.02 16.12 5.28
C LYS A 89 -14.84 14.67 5.71
N CYS A 90 -13.68 14.09 5.41
CA CYS A 90 -13.31 12.75 5.87
C CYS A 90 -12.96 12.68 7.37
N LYS A 91 -12.92 13.81 8.08
CA LYS A 91 -12.40 13.94 9.46
C LYS A 91 -10.96 13.43 9.59
N GLY A 92 -10.17 13.59 8.53
CA GLY A 92 -8.77 13.19 8.51
C GLY A 92 -7.89 14.10 9.38
N ASP A 93 -6.89 13.51 10.01
CA ASP A 93 -5.94 14.18 10.88
C ASP A 93 -4.63 14.51 10.13
N GLN A 94 -4.29 15.79 10.08
CA GLN A 94 -3.09 16.30 9.41
C GLN A 94 -1.78 15.76 10.00
N ARG A 95 -1.79 15.24 11.24
CA ARG A 95 -0.61 14.62 11.86
C ARG A 95 -0.11 13.38 11.11
N TYR A 96 -0.95 12.77 10.27
CA TYR A 96 -0.61 11.61 9.43
C TYR A 96 -0.04 11.98 8.06
N LEU A 97 0.09 13.27 7.75
CA LEU A 97 0.90 13.72 6.62
C LEU A 97 2.37 13.40 6.90
N LEU A 98 3.09 12.92 5.90
CA LEU A 98 4.54 12.69 5.98
C LEU A 98 5.31 13.92 5.52
N ASP A 99 6.64 13.95 5.74
CA ASP A 99 7.43 15.14 5.43
C ASP A 99 7.39 15.52 3.94
N LYS A 100 7.46 14.53 3.03
CA LYS A 100 7.32 14.79 1.58
C LYS A 100 5.95 15.37 1.23
N GLU A 101 4.91 14.87 1.89
CA GLU A 101 3.52 15.26 1.65
C GLU A 101 3.24 16.67 2.19
N ARG A 102 3.75 17.01 3.37
CA ARG A 102 3.72 18.38 3.90
C ARG A 102 4.38 19.35 2.94
N ARG A 103 5.57 19.02 2.42
CA ARG A 103 6.25 19.88 1.42
C ARG A 103 5.40 20.13 0.18
N ILE A 104 4.62 19.15 -0.28
CA ILE A 104 3.67 19.31 -1.39
C ILE A 104 2.58 20.32 -1.02
N LEU A 105 1.96 20.20 0.16
CA LEU A 105 0.86 21.06 0.59
C LEU A 105 1.29 22.48 1.01
N GLU A 106 2.57 22.65 1.38
CA GLU A 106 3.16 23.92 1.83
C GLU A 106 3.93 24.67 0.74
N ASN A 107 3.84 24.21 -0.52
CA ASN A 107 4.54 24.77 -1.67
C ASN A 107 6.08 24.81 -1.50
N ASN A 108 6.63 23.83 -0.78
CA ASN A 108 8.07 23.69 -0.51
C ASN A 108 8.61 22.35 -1.07
N TYR A 109 8.01 21.86 -2.15
CA TYR A 109 8.32 20.56 -2.74
C TYR A 109 9.43 20.64 -3.78
N SER A 110 10.16 19.54 -3.92
CA SER A 110 11.02 19.28 -5.06
C SER A 110 10.25 18.58 -6.18
N LYS A 111 10.81 18.55 -7.40
CA LYS A 111 10.24 17.76 -8.51
C LYS A 111 10.18 16.26 -8.16
N GLN A 112 11.15 15.77 -7.39
CA GLN A 112 11.18 14.38 -6.97
C GLN A 112 10.08 14.09 -5.94
N ASP A 113 9.77 15.02 -5.03
CA ASP A 113 8.67 14.86 -4.09
C ASP A 113 7.33 14.64 -4.81
N VAL A 114 7.08 15.37 -5.91
CA VAL A 114 5.87 15.20 -6.73
C VAL A 114 5.80 13.79 -7.31
N VAL A 115 6.90 13.29 -7.88
CA VAL A 115 6.97 11.95 -8.46
C VAL A 115 6.75 10.89 -7.38
N ASP A 116 7.48 10.98 -6.27
CA ASP A 116 7.42 10.02 -5.18
C ASP A 116 6.01 9.96 -4.56
N VAL A 117 5.41 11.11 -4.29
CA VAL A 117 4.06 11.18 -3.71
C VAL A 117 3.03 10.60 -4.67
N ILE A 118 3.11 10.85 -5.98
CA ILE A 118 2.17 10.27 -6.95
C ILE A 118 2.21 8.74 -6.95
N TRP A 119 3.40 8.14 -6.87
CA TRP A 119 3.55 6.68 -6.84
C TRP A 119 2.89 6.03 -5.62
N THR A 120 2.68 6.79 -4.54
CA THR A 120 2.00 6.28 -3.34
C THR A 120 0.51 5.96 -3.52
N TYR A 121 -0.07 6.19 -4.71
CA TYR A 121 -1.36 5.61 -5.10
C TYR A 121 -1.40 4.08 -4.88
N GLU A 122 -0.31 3.38 -5.20
CA GLU A 122 -0.19 1.93 -4.97
C GLU A 122 -0.24 1.58 -3.48
N GLY A 123 0.34 2.45 -2.64
CA GLY A 123 0.26 2.34 -1.19
C GLY A 123 -1.16 2.56 -0.67
N VAL A 124 -1.85 3.60 -1.14
CA VAL A 124 -3.27 3.85 -0.79
C VAL A 124 -4.15 2.68 -1.21
N PHE A 125 -4.00 2.18 -2.44
CA PHE A 125 -4.70 1.01 -2.94
C PHE A 125 -4.47 -0.22 -2.05
N THR A 126 -3.22 -0.43 -1.62
CA THR A 126 -2.82 -1.51 -0.72
C THR A 126 -3.46 -1.39 0.66
N LEU A 127 -3.46 -0.19 1.24
CA LEU A 127 -4.06 0.06 2.55
C LEU A 127 -5.59 -0.09 2.52
N MET A 128 -6.26 0.39 1.47
CA MET A 128 -7.71 0.19 1.29
C MET A 128 -8.07 -1.29 1.22
N TRP A 129 -7.28 -2.08 0.49
CA TRP A 129 -7.41 -3.53 0.53
C TRP A 129 -7.16 -4.07 1.95
N ALA A 130 -6.10 -3.66 2.64
CA ALA A 130 -5.74 -4.20 3.96
C ALA A 130 -6.88 -4.11 4.98
N ILE A 131 -7.65 -3.03 4.97
CA ILE A 131 -8.81 -2.78 5.85
C ILE A 131 -10.15 -3.34 5.32
N ASP A 132 -10.09 -4.24 4.34
CA ASP A 132 -11.25 -4.89 3.70
C ASP A 132 -12.20 -3.93 2.96
N TYR A 133 -11.75 -2.74 2.58
CA TYR A 133 -12.58 -1.82 1.81
C TYR A 133 -12.75 -2.32 0.37
N LYS A 134 -13.95 -2.82 0.05
CA LYS A 134 -14.31 -3.36 -1.27
C LYS A 134 -13.27 -4.34 -1.82
N ALA A 135 -12.69 -5.19 -0.96
CA ALA A 135 -11.48 -5.95 -1.26
C ALA A 135 -11.52 -6.77 -2.56
N ASP A 136 -12.68 -7.24 -2.99
CA ASP A 136 -12.87 -7.97 -4.26
C ASP A 136 -12.57 -7.11 -5.50
N LYS A 137 -12.69 -5.78 -5.41
CA LYS A 137 -12.32 -4.82 -6.46
C LYS A 137 -10.81 -4.61 -6.54
N TYR A 138 -10.10 -4.88 -5.45
CA TYR A 138 -8.66 -4.64 -5.31
C TYR A 138 -7.89 -5.95 -5.52
N GLU A 139 -8.16 -6.63 -6.64
CA GLU A 139 -7.45 -7.87 -6.99
C GLU A 139 -5.95 -7.58 -7.25
N TYR A 140 -5.09 -8.44 -6.70
CA TYR A 140 -3.65 -8.21 -6.69
C TYR A 140 -2.97 -8.74 -7.96
N ASP A 141 -3.02 -7.91 -8.99
CA ASP A 141 -2.16 -8.02 -10.17
C ASP A 141 -0.87 -7.21 -9.93
N VAL A 142 0.28 -7.89 -9.96
CA VAL A 142 1.61 -7.30 -9.79
C VAL A 142 2.19 -6.74 -11.09
N SER A 143 1.49 -6.92 -12.22
CA SER A 143 1.85 -6.35 -13.52
C SER A 143 1.16 -5.02 -13.80
N GLN A 144 0.07 -4.71 -13.10
CA GLN A 144 -0.79 -3.56 -13.36
C GLN A 144 -0.68 -2.49 -12.28
N ILE A 145 -0.52 -1.26 -12.74
CA ILE A 145 -0.69 -0.06 -11.93
C ILE A 145 -2.18 0.05 -11.54
N CYS A 146 -2.44 0.45 -10.30
CA CYS A 146 -3.78 0.64 -9.79
C CYS A 146 -4.54 1.72 -10.58
N SER A 147 -5.86 1.60 -10.63
CA SER A 147 -6.70 2.61 -11.26
C SER A 147 -6.86 3.82 -10.34
N GLY A 148 -6.17 4.93 -10.68
CA GLY A 148 -6.30 6.20 -9.96
C GLY A 148 -7.76 6.70 -9.91
N ASP A 149 -8.50 6.58 -11.02
CA ASP A 149 -9.93 6.95 -11.08
C ASP A 149 -10.78 6.14 -10.10
N ALA A 150 -10.50 4.85 -9.96
CA ALA A 150 -11.21 3.99 -9.01
C ALA A 150 -10.95 4.40 -7.56
N VAL A 151 -9.70 4.76 -7.23
CA VAL A 151 -9.33 5.28 -5.90
C VAL A 151 -10.00 6.64 -5.64
N ILE A 152 -9.97 7.55 -6.62
CA ILE A 152 -10.63 8.86 -6.51
C ILE A 152 -12.13 8.71 -6.26
N PHE A 153 -12.79 7.85 -7.03
CA PHE A 153 -14.23 7.59 -6.88
C PHE A 153 -14.57 7.05 -5.48
N ASP A 154 -13.79 6.08 -5.00
CA ASP A 154 -14.01 5.46 -3.69
C ASP A 154 -13.73 6.45 -2.54
N MET A 155 -12.66 7.25 -2.65
CA MET A 155 -12.32 8.27 -1.66
C MET A 155 -13.35 9.41 -1.61
N ARG A 156 -13.90 9.83 -2.75
CA ARG A 156 -15.04 10.77 -2.79
C ARG A 156 -16.28 10.17 -2.12
N SER A 157 -16.58 8.90 -2.39
CA SER A 157 -17.72 8.20 -1.75
C SER A 157 -17.57 8.17 -0.23
N ILE A 158 -16.36 7.95 0.29
CA ILE A 158 -16.04 8.03 1.72
C ILE A 158 -16.29 9.45 2.27
N ALA A 159 -15.81 10.49 1.58
CA ALA A 159 -16.03 11.89 1.97
C ALA A 159 -17.51 12.29 1.99
N GLU A 160 -18.34 11.66 1.15
CA GLU A 160 -19.79 11.88 1.08
C GLU A 160 -20.59 11.07 2.12
N GLY A 161 -19.91 10.31 2.99
CA GLY A 161 -20.54 9.61 4.11
C GLY A 161 -20.89 8.15 3.82
N THR A 162 -20.31 7.54 2.78
CA THR A 162 -20.35 6.08 2.62
C THR A 162 -19.77 5.44 3.88
N ASN A 163 -20.53 4.54 4.51
CA ASN A 163 -20.06 3.85 5.70
C ASN A 163 -18.85 2.97 5.34
N CYS A 164 -17.68 3.39 5.80
CA CYS A 164 -16.44 2.65 5.73
C CYS A 164 -16.10 2.25 7.17
N VAL A 165 -16.43 1.02 7.56
CA VAL A 165 -15.95 0.46 8.82
C VAL A 165 -14.66 -0.29 8.48
N PRO A 166 -13.47 0.31 8.75
CA PRO A 166 -12.21 -0.37 8.50
C PRO A 166 -12.15 -1.67 9.31
N HIS A 167 -11.64 -2.72 8.68
CA HIS A 167 -11.39 -4.00 9.33
C HIS A 167 -10.08 -4.59 8.84
N LEU A 168 -8.99 -4.34 9.57
CA LEU A 168 -7.68 -4.88 9.22
C LEU A 168 -7.68 -6.41 9.17
N ARG A 169 -7.11 -6.94 8.08
CA ARG A 169 -7.02 -8.39 7.83
C ARG A 169 -5.61 -8.90 8.08
N GLU A 170 -5.21 -8.92 9.35
CA GLU A 170 -3.85 -9.24 9.83
C GLU A 170 -3.19 -10.42 9.09
N GLU A 171 -3.82 -11.60 9.09
CA GLU A 171 -3.27 -12.78 8.42
C GLU A 171 -3.16 -12.60 6.90
N LYS A 172 -4.13 -11.93 6.26
CA LYS A 172 -4.05 -11.66 4.82
C LYS A 172 -2.95 -10.66 4.51
N VAL A 173 -2.78 -9.62 5.33
CA VAL A 173 -1.72 -8.63 5.20
C VAL A 173 -0.35 -9.31 5.27
N LEU A 174 -0.10 -10.15 6.27
CA LEU A 174 1.19 -10.83 6.37
C LEU A 174 1.43 -11.79 5.20
N ASN A 175 0.39 -12.52 4.75
CA ASN A 175 0.50 -13.38 3.58
C ASN A 175 0.83 -12.59 2.32
N MET A 176 0.24 -11.40 2.16
CA MET A 176 0.56 -10.51 1.04
C MET A 176 1.97 -9.93 1.17
N LEU A 177 2.38 -9.56 2.38
CA LEU A 177 3.69 -9.01 2.62
C LEU A 177 4.80 -10.01 2.26
N ASP A 178 4.68 -11.27 2.67
CA ASP A 178 5.66 -12.30 2.29
C ASP A 178 5.71 -12.54 0.77
N LEU A 179 4.55 -12.49 0.11
CA LEU A 179 4.49 -12.59 -1.34
C LEU A 179 5.22 -11.43 -2.02
N PHE A 180 4.97 -10.19 -1.60
CA PHE A 180 5.63 -8.99 -2.13
C PHE A 180 7.11 -8.94 -1.76
N TYR A 181 7.50 -9.49 -0.62
CA TYR A 181 8.90 -9.67 -0.25
C TYR A 181 9.61 -10.61 -1.24
N CYS A 182 8.98 -11.72 -1.62
CA CYS A 182 9.52 -12.65 -2.62
C CYS A 182 9.60 -12.03 -4.02
N TYR A 183 8.56 -11.29 -4.46
CA TYR A 183 8.62 -10.59 -5.75
C TYR A 183 9.69 -9.50 -5.76
N HIS A 184 9.81 -8.74 -4.68
CA HIS A 184 10.79 -7.66 -4.61
C HIS A 184 12.20 -8.22 -4.73
N TRP A 185 12.51 -9.31 -4.02
CA TRP A 185 13.80 -9.99 -4.16
C TRP A 185 14.07 -10.40 -5.61
N ALA A 186 13.10 -11.00 -6.30
CA ALA A 186 13.26 -11.41 -7.70
C ALA A 186 13.53 -10.21 -8.64
N CYS A 187 12.92 -9.06 -8.35
CA CYS A 187 13.16 -7.84 -9.11
C CYS A 187 14.54 -7.24 -8.83
N VAL A 188 15.01 -7.25 -7.58
CA VAL A 188 16.38 -6.84 -7.22
C VAL A 188 17.40 -7.76 -7.89
N GLU A 189 17.16 -9.08 -7.85
CA GLU A 189 17.99 -10.07 -8.53
C GLU A 189 18.04 -9.79 -10.06
N LYS A 190 16.93 -9.38 -10.69
CA LYS A 190 16.91 -8.98 -12.11
C LYS A 190 17.79 -7.78 -12.42
N GLN A 191 17.94 -6.83 -11.50
CA GLN A 191 18.80 -5.67 -11.69
C GLN A 191 20.28 -6.04 -11.66
N ILE A 192 20.65 -7.04 -10.86
CA ILE A 192 22.03 -7.57 -10.75
C ILE A 192 22.32 -8.56 -11.88
N HIS A 193 21.36 -9.42 -12.16
CA HIS A 193 21.38 -10.55 -13.09
C HIS A 193 20.27 -10.38 -14.15
N PRO A 194 20.53 -9.69 -15.27
CA PRO A 194 19.52 -9.35 -16.28
C PRO A 194 18.82 -10.55 -16.92
N GLU A 195 19.35 -11.76 -16.80
CA GLU A 195 18.74 -13.00 -17.26
C GLU A 195 17.63 -13.54 -16.33
N THR A 196 17.51 -13.01 -15.11
CA THR A 196 16.58 -13.50 -14.11
C THR A 196 15.13 -13.43 -14.61
N PRO A 197 14.35 -14.51 -14.53
CA PRO A 197 12.96 -14.47 -14.96
C PRO A 197 12.10 -13.79 -13.88
N ILE A 198 11.39 -12.72 -14.26
CA ILE A 198 10.43 -12.01 -13.40
C ILE A 198 9.02 -11.96 -13.99
N GLY A 199 8.75 -12.73 -15.06
CA GLY A 199 7.46 -12.71 -15.74
C GLY A 199 7.04 -11.31 -16.18
N ASN A 200 5.79 -10.94 -15.88
CA ASN A 200 5.22 -9.62 -16.15
C ASN A 200 5.24 -8.70 -14.92
N VAL A 201 6.03 -9.02 -13.89
CA VAL A 201 6.07 -8.24 -12.65
C VAL A 201 6.56 -6.81 -12.94
N ASN A 202 5.81 -5.83 -12.45
CA ASN A 202 6.19 -4.43 -12.48
C ASN A 202 6.94 -4.08 -11.18
N PHE A 203 8.20 -3.69 -11.31
CA PHE A 203 9.06 -3.38 -10.17
C PHE A 203 8.50 -2.25 -9.28
N ASP A 204 8.07 -1.14 -9.90
CA ASP A 204 7.60 0.03 -9.15
C ASP A 204 6.32 -0.30 -8.36
N VAL A 205 5.40 -1.06 -8.95
CA VAL A 205 4.19 -1.56 -8.26
C VAL A 205 4.58 -2.44 -7.06
N VAL A 206 5.53 -3.36 -7.23
CA VAL A 206 5.99 -4.23 -6.14
C VAL A 206 6.60 -3.42 -5.00
N VAL A 207 7.47 -2.46 -5.30
CA VAL A 207 8.14 -1.63 -4.30
C VAL A 207 7.12 -0.83 -3.49
N GLU A 208 6.20 -0.11 -4.16
CA GLU A 208 5.25 0.76 -3.49
C GLU A 208 4.22 -0.01 -2.65
N ARG A 209 3.68 -1.12 -3.19
CA ARG A 209 2.75 -1.97 -2.43
C ARG A 209 3.44 -2.68 -1.27
N ARG A 210 4.67 -3.17 -1.45
CA ARG A 210 5.44 -3.76 -0.34
C ARG A 210 5.65 -2.74 0.76
N ARG A 211 6.07 -1.52 0.43
CA ARG A 211 6.29 -0.44 1.40
C ARG A 211 5.07 -0.19 2.27
N ALA A 212 3.87 -0.14 1.67
CA ALA A 212 2.63 0.02 2.42
C ALA A 212 2.31 -1.21 3.31
N LEU A 213 2.62 -2.43 2.86
CA LEU A 213 2.45 -3.64 3.67
C LEU A 213 3.43 -3.70 4.85
N GLU A 214 4.70 -3.32 4.65
CA GLU A 214 5.70 -3.21 5.72
C GLU A 214 5.29 -2.13 6.73
N TRP A 215 4.77 -1.00 6.26
CA TRP A 215 4.30 0.10 7.12
C TRP A 215 3.21 -0.34 8.11
N LEU A 216 2.33 -1.26 7.70
CA LEU A 216 1.27 -1.80 8.56
C LEU A 216 1.80 -2.50 9.82
N ILE A 217 3.03 -3.00 9.80
CA ILE A 217 3.64 -3.76 10.91
C ILE A 217 4.90 -3.10 11.49
N SER A 218 5.27 -1.91 10.99
CA SER A 218 6.48 -1.20 11.39
C SER A 218 6.20 -0.18 12.51
N ASP A 219 7.20 0.09 13.35
CA ASP A 219 7.19 1.24 14.26
C ASP A 219 7.56 2.56 13.54
N GLU A 220 8.17 2.48 12.35
CA GLU A 220 8.42 3.65 11.50
C GLU A 220 7.09 4.17 10.94
N ASN A 221 6.86 5.49 11.08
CA ASN A 221 5.65 6.14 10.64
C ASN A 221 5.77 6.70 9.23
N ASP A 222 6.96 7.18 8.86
CA ASP A 222 7.23 7.66 7.51
C ASP A 222 7.59 6.48 6.63
N TRP A 223 6.65 6.05 5.78
CA TRP A 223 6.87 4.91 4.91
C TRP A 223 8.02 5.14 3.90
N PHE A 224 8.44 6.38 3.65
CA PHE A 224 9.56 6.69 2.76
C PHE A 224 10.91 6.37 3.41
N ASN A 225 10.92 6.16 4.74
CA ASN A 225 12.07 5.74 5.53
C ASN A 225 12.10 4.22 5.79
N ILE A 226 11.07 3.47 5.36
CA ILE A 226 11.06 2.02 5.51
C ILE A 226 12.11 1.39 4.59
N ASP A 227 13.03 0.66 5.20
CA ASP A 227 14.03 -0.13 4.49
C ASP A 227 13.39 -1.38 3.86
N LEU A 228 13.58 -1.55 2.57
CA LEU A 228 13.06 -2.68 1.79
C LEU A 228 14.14 -3.67 1.38
N ASN A 229 15.30 -3.66 2.03
CA ASN A 229 16.38 -4.62 1.77
C ASN A 229 15.87 -6.07 1.70
N THR A 230 16.36 -6.81 0.69
CA THR A 230 16.01 -8.20 0.36
C THR A 230 17.25 -9.01 0.07
#